data_AF-A0A8H4IUU1-F1
#
_entry.id   AF-A0A8H4IUU1-F1
#
_cell.length_a   1.000
_cell.length_b   1.000
_cell.length_c   1.000
_cell.angle_alpha   90.00
_cell.angle_beta   90.00
_cell.angle_gamma   90.00
#
_symmetry.space_group_name_H-M   'P 1'
#
loop_
_entity.id
_entity.type
_entity.pdbx_description
1 polymer ?
#
loop_
_entity_poly.entity_id
_entity_poly.type
_entity_poly.pdbx_seq_one_letter_code
_entity_poly.pdbx_strand_id
1 'polypeptide(L)'
;MDSEIGPDYGVSRAAQTIVRMREAGYPTYGWDRIIQLFAGWDSDGSPVIQNRIILPRIQHALVSALNEEDIPKDFPCFRDVDHEIWAARVRTTRTVEESWAIFLAYEAVKVHKQHMRVTVYQALFERIVGARKLEAQARNEPSESIENQGEMKEKLAGDRREALPTPESPHERLDPRLQPPSVDELFDRMVSRRILLNNKCLAYLIQTARQLSRALEYIQAGGDKRVHALLRLNITKQQVQAVPEKVFNSYIEILLKNFSVPDTYHKKEDAQSGDGRPLIHRAISLMDLRNSKYRPGWNRILLAIHKFDVRRKGNGTTDIMRQTLKVLERAGVELDAEGFQSVCLSFRFNAAVRRDRIAQQSEEGIEEEKLDDTCAHHLRHNEVDSKFLRALFNKLVGLDDLAHLKPYQKLVVNDESAGFTDCTLSVPAPTILHVYIRALGTMGDYEGLLSVAKFMHDHFADLMHHCNNELNGHVRLRRAIIALRVFLERRFNLENPLEEQALSNEGQQDWRIDDATQSVANLTIERLEPAPEELIMLVREKVESFPGHFGYWPDEEEMREYVRVGQAAKTI
;
A
#
# COMPACT_ATOMS: atom_id res chain seq x y z
N MET A 1 -0.56 32.65 -29.75
CA MET A 1 0.54 31.93 -30.41
C MET A 1 0.37 30.40 -30.38
N ASP A 2 -0.71 29.83 -29.85
CA ASP A 2 -0.98 28.38 -29.97
C ASP A 2 -1.93 28.02 -31.12
N SER A 3 -2.59 29.00 -31.73
CA SER A 3 -3.57 28.83 -32.81
C SER A 3 -2.95 28.44 -34.17
N GLU A 4 -1.63 28.46 -34.29
CA GLU A 4 -0.89 28.07 -35.50
C GLU A 4 -0.32 26.64 -35.40
N ILE A 5 -0.44 25.99 -34.24
CA ILE A 5 0.00 24.62 -34.02
C ILE A 5 -1.06 23.69 -34.62
N GLY A 6 -0.75 23.10 -35.77
CA GLY A 6 -1.60 22.12 -36.43
C GLY A 6 -1.37 20.69 -35.95
N PRO A 7 -2.16 19.71 -36.45
CA PRO A 7 -2.00 18.28 -36.15
C PRO A 7 -0.59 17.75 -36.43
N ASP A 8 0.20 18.40 -37.28
CA ASP A 8 1.56 17.98 -37.58
C ASP A 8 2.50 18.08 -36.35
N TYR A 9 2.13 18.88 -35.36
CA TYR A 9 2.84 19.03 -34.09
C TYR A 9 2.11 18.26 -32.98
N GLY A 10 2.73 17.19 -32.47
CA GLY A 10 2.24 16.49 -31.29
C GLY A 10 1.13 15.45 -31.55
N VAL A 11 1.14 14.78 -32.71
CA VAL A 11 0.33 13.56 -32.93
C VAL A 11 1.12 12.32 -32.53
N SER A 12 0.53 11.48 -31.69
CA SER A 12 1.17 10.21 -31.30
C SER A 12 1.30 9.24 -32.50
N ARG A 13 2.25 8.29 -32.42
CA ARG A 13 2.43 7.25 -33.46
C ARG A 13 1.12 6.51 -33.77
N ALA A 14 0.27 6.28 -32.77
CA ALA A 14 -1.01 5.59 -32.94
C ALA A 14 -1.96 6.36 -33.87
N ALA A 15 -2.04 7.68 -33.73
CA ALA A 15 -2.86 8.49 -34.63
C ALA A 15 -2.24 8.61 -36.03
N GLN A 16 -0.91 8.68 -36.16
CA GLN A 16 -0.26 8.61 -37.48
C GLN A 16 -0.60 7.30 -38.21
N THR A 17 -0.65 6.17 -37.48
CA THR A 17 -1.09 4.90 -38.04
C THR A 17 -2.54 4.95 -38.54
N ILE A 18 -3.47 5.52 -37.76
CA ILE A 18 -4.89 5.65 -38.17
C ILE A 18 -5.02 6.54 -39.41
N VAL A 19 -4.28 7.65 -39.47
CA VAL A 19 -4.27 8.54 -40.65
C VAL A 19 -3.81 7.77 -41.88
N ARG A 20 -2.69 7.04 -41.79
CA ARG A 20 -2.19 6.22 -42.91
C ARG A 20 -3.14 5.09 -43.29
N MET A 21 -3.82 4.47 -42.33
CA MET A 21 -4.86 3.47 -42.63
C MET A 21 -5.99 4.11 -43.45
N ARG A 22 -6.44 5.30 -43.08
CA ARG A 22 -7.46 6.04 -43.84
C ARG A 22 -6.98 6.40 -45.24
N GLU A 23 -5.75 6.89 -45.38
CA GLU A 23 -5.14 7.22 -46.68
C GLU A 23 -5.00 5.99 -47.59
N ALA A 24 -4.73 4.82 -47.02
CA ALA A 24 -4.68 3.55 -47.73
C ALA A 24 -6.07 2.97 -48.07
N GLY A 25 -7.15 3.64 -47.69
CA GLY A 25 -8.53 3.25 -48.02
C GLY A 25 -9.18 2.28 -47.04
N TYR A 26 -8.60 2.06 -45.85
CA TYR A 26 -9.26 1.26 -44.81
C TYR A 26 -10.49 1.99 -44.24
N PRO A 27 -11.58 1.26 -43.93
CA PRO A 27 -12.77 1.86 -43.34
C PRO A 27 -12.49 2.40 -41.93
N THR A 28 -13.10 3.54 -41.61
CA THR A 28 -13.01 4.15 -40.29
C THR A 28 -14.16 3.75 -39.38
N TYR A 29 -13.87 3.46 -38.12
CA TYR A 29 -14.85 3.05 -37.12
C TYR A 29 -14.88 4.00 -35.92
N GLY A 30 -15.90 3.85 -35.06
CA GLY A 30 -16.05 4.68 -33.86
C GLY A 30 -14.87 4.63 -32.88
N TRP A 31 -14.11 3.54 -32.86
CA TRP A 31 -12.91 3.42 -32.02
C TRP A 31 -11.74 4.26 -32.52
N ASP A 32 -11.66 4.56 -33.81
CA ASP A 32 -10.61 5.42 -34.38
C ASP A 32 -10.69 6.82 -33.79
N ARG A 33 -11.91 7.33 -33.58
CA ARG A 33 -12.15 8.63 -32.93
C ARG A 33 -11.68 8.65 -31.48
N ILE A 34 -11.89 7.55 -30.75
CA ILE A 34 -11.43 7.40 -29.37
C ILE A 34 -9.89 7.40 -29.35
N ILE A 35 -9.24 6.64 -30.23
CA ILE A 35 -7.78 6.64 -30.29
C ILE A 35 -7.24 8.00 -30.70
N GLN A 36 -7.87 8.69 -31.66
CA GLN A 36 -7.47 10.04 -32.08
C GLN A 36 -7.49 11.01 -30.88
N LEU A 37 -8.54 10.97 -30.06
CA LEU A 37 -8.62 11.72 -28.80
C LEU A 37 -7.46 11.40 -27.86
N PHE A 38 -7.21 10.13 -27.56
CA PHE A 38 -6.11 9.74 -26.67
C PHE A 38 -4.72 10.02 -27.27
N ALA A 39 -4.64 10.20 -28.58
CA ALA A 39 -3.44 10.52 -29.33
C ALA A 39 -3.14 12.02 -29.45
N GLY A 40 -4.02 12.88 -28.92
CA GLY A 40 -3.75 14.30 -28.74
C GLY A 40 -4.66 15.26 -29.51
N TRP A 41 -5.62 14.76 -30.31
CA TRP A 41 -6.48 15.62 -31.13
C TRP A 41 -7.94 15.14 -31.16
N ASP A 42 -8.90 16.04 -31.00
CA ASP A 42 -10.32 15.75 -31.23
C ASP A 42 -10.68 15.94 -32.72
N SER A 43 -11.82 15.36 -33.11
CA SER A 43 -12.45 15.43 -34.43
C SER A 43 -12.79 16.85 -34.91
N ASP A 44 -12.89 17.82 -34.01
CA ASP A 44 -13.12 19.23 -34.30
C ASP A 44 -11.81 20.01 -34.56
N GLY A 45 -10.66 19.34 -34.46
CA GLY A 45 -9.34 19.96 -34.60
C GLY A 45 -8.82 20.59 -33.32
N SER A 46 -9.49 20.42 -32.19
CA SER A 46 -9.01 20.91 -30.90
C SER A 46 -7.90 20.00 -30.34
N PRO A 47 -6.79 20.56 -29.83
CA PRO A 47 -5.75 19.76 -29.17
C PRO A 47 -6.25 19.23 -27.81
N VAL A 48 -5.87 18.00 -27.48
CA VAL A 48 -6.18 17.35 -26.19
C VAL A 48 -4.92 16.69 -25.60
N ILE A 49 -4.96 16.35 -24.32
CA ILE A 49 -3.82 15.73 -23.64
C ILE A 49 -3.67 14.27 -24.07
N GLN A 50 -2.48 13.93 -24.57
CA GLN A 50 -2.11 12.56 -24.90
C GLN A 50 -2.10 11.69 -23.64
N ASN A 51 -2.79 10.55 -23.69
CA ASN A 51 -2.93 9.65 -22.55
C ASN A 51 -2.77 8.20 -23.01
N ARG A 52 -1.88 7.44 -22.36
CA ARG A 52 -1.70 6.02 -22.67
C ARG A 52 -2.83 5.21 -22.06
N ILE A 53 -3.59 4.51 -22.91
CA ILE A 53 -4.67 3.62 -22.46
C ILE A 53 -4.63 2.29 -23.20
N ILE A 54 -5.11 1.25 -22.52
CA ILE A 54 -5.39 -0.05 -23.12
C ILE A 54 -6.90 -0.13 -23.33
N LEU A 55 -7.32 -0.44 -24.56
CA LEU A 55 -8.72 -0.59 -24.93
C LEU A 55 -9.08 -2.08 -25.03
N PRO A 56 -9.44 -2.75 -23.92
CA PRO A 56 -9.57 -4.22 -23.85
C PRO A 56 -10.66 -4.79 -24.76
N ARG A 57 -11.66 -3.98 -25.13
CA ARG A 57 -12.77 -4.44 -25.98
C ARG A 57 -12.44 -4.45 -27.47
N ILE A 58 -11.41 -3.71 -27.92
CA ILE A 58 -11.05 -3.60 -29.35
C ILE A 58 -10.38 -4.88 -29.85
N GLN A 59 -9.63 -5.58 -28.99
CA GLN A 59 -8.92 -6.81 -29.37
C GLN A 59 -9.90 -7.96 -29.69
N HIS A 60 -10.88 -8.23 -28.82
CA HIS A 60 -11.93 -9.22 -29.08
C HIS A 60 -12.80 -8.86 -30.28
N ALA A 61 -12.97 -7.55 -30.47
CA ALA A 61 -13.76 -6.95 -31.51
C ALA A 61 -13.17 -7.15 -32.91
N LEU A 62 -11.89 -6.81 -33.08
CA LEU A 62 -11.17 -6.97 -34.34
C LEU A 62 -11.00 -8.44 -34.73
N VAL A 63 -10.93 -9.35 -33.75
CA VAL A 63 -10.89 -10.80 -33.98
C VAL A 63 -12.25 -11.34 -34.44
N SER A 64 -13.35 -10.77 -33.97
CA SER A 64 -14.72 -11.16 -34.37
C SER A 64 -15.22 -10.45 -35.63
N ALA A 65 -14.58 -9.34 -36.03
CA ALA A 65 -14.97 -8.50 -37.18
C ALA A 65 -14.45 -9.01 -38.54
N LEU A 66 -14.05 -10.28 -38.64
CA LEU A 66 -13.71 -10.90 -39.92
C LEU A 66 -14.95 -11.14 -40.81
N ASN A 67 -16.17 -11.10 -40.26
CA ASN A 67 -17.44 -11.08 -40.98
C ASN A 67 -18.36 -9.99 -40.41
N GLU A 68 -18.94 -9.12 -41.24
CA GLU A 68 -19.89 -8.06 -40.82
C GLU A 68 -21.14 -8.62 -40.11
N GLU A 69 -21.55 -9.84 -40.43
CA GLU A 69 -22.73 -10.50 -39.86
C GLU A 69 -22.48 -11.10 -38.46
N ASP A 70 -21.21 -11.33 -38.09
CA ASP A 70 -20.81 -11.96 -36.81
C ASP A 70 -20.42 -10.94 -35.73
N ILE A 71 -20.49 -9.63 -36.01
CA ILE A 71 -20.22 -8.59 -35.02
C ILE A 71 -21.40 -8.59 -34.02
N PRO A 72 -21.20 -8.93 -32.73
CA PRO A 72 -22.28 -8.93 -31.75
C PRO A 72 -22.98 -7.57 -31.70
N LYS A 73 -24.31 -7.53 -31.64
CA LYS A 73 -25.07 -6.26 -31.55
C LYS A 73 -24.71 -5.41 -30.33
N ASP A 74 -24.07 -6.00 -29.32
CA ASP A 74 -23.54 -5.35 -28.11
C ASP A 74 -22.10 -4.84 -28.25
N PHE A 75 -21.52 -4.91 -29.46
CA PHE A 75 -20.19 -4.39 -29.74
C PHE A 75 -20.20 -2.86 -29.68
N PRO A 76 -19.15 -2.21 -29.13
CA PRO A 76 -19.13 -0.77 -28.92
C PRO A 76 -19.24 0.11 -30.17
N CYS A 77 -19.37 -0.44 -31.38
CA CYS A 77 -19.23 0.28 -32.64
C CYS A 77 -20.52 0.59 -33.40
N PHE A 78 -21.71 0.08 -33.00
CA PHE A 78 -22.92 0.28 -33.81
C PHE A 78 -23.95 1.28 -33.24
N ARG A 79 -24.03 1.50 -31.92
CA ARG A 79 -25.01 2.45 -31.31
C ARG A 79 -24.52 3.28 -30.12
N ASP A 80 -23.38 2.94 -29.51
CA ASP A 80 -22.97 3.48 -28.19
C ASP A 80 -21.63 4.23 -28.17
N VAL A 81 -21.03 4.43 -29.35
CA VAL A 81 -19.73 5.09 -29.53
C VAL A 81 -19.74 6.49 -28.89
N ASP A 82 -20.85 7.21 -28.98
CA ASP A 82 -20.93 8.61 -28.56
C ASP A 82 -20.66 8.77 -27.06
N HIS A 83 -21.18 7.90 -26.20
CA HIS A 83 -20.92 7.99 -24.75
C HIS A 83 -19.46 7.69 -24.39
N GLU A 84 -18.82 6.77 -25.10
CA GLU A 84 -17.39 6.46 -24.90
C GLU A 84 -16.50 7.58 -25.46
N ILE A 85 -16.89 8.22 -26.56
CA ILE A 85 -16.25 9.45 -27.07
C ILE A 85 -16.35 10.57 -26.02
N TRP A 86 -17.53 10.82 -25.45
CA TRP A 86 -17.69 11.82 -24.39
C TRP A 86 -16.87 11.49 -23.15
N ALA A 87 -16.83 10.23 -22.75
CA ALA A 87 -15.98 9.79 -21.64
C ALA A 87 -14.49 9.93 -21.96
N ALA A 88 -14.07 9.71 -23.21
CA ALA A 88 -12.71 9.93 -23.67
C ALA A 88 -12.35 11.43 -23.65
N ARG A 89 -13.21 12.29 -24.20
CA ARG A 89 -13.07 13.76 -24.16
C ARG A 89 -12.86 14.28 -22.75
N VAL A 90 -13.68 13.83 -21.79
CA VAL A 90 -13.52 14.20 -20.38
C VAL A 90 -12.14 13.78 -19.85
N ARG A 91 -11.66 12.57 -20.18
CA ARG A 91 -10.37 12.05 -19.70
C ARG A 91 -9.17 12.77 -20.31
N THR A 92 -9.26 13.23 -21.55
CA THR A 92 -8.17 13.86 -22.30
C THR A 92 -8.10 15.37 -22.11
N THR A 93 -8.85 15.94 -21.17
CA THR A 93 -8.74 17.37 -20.83
C THR A 93 -7.47 17.69 -20.05
N ARG A 94 -7.05 18.96 -20.08
CA ARG A 94 -5.93 19.46 -19.29
C ARG A 94 -6.31 19.59 -17.82
N THR A 95 -7.43 20.28 -17.55
CA THR A 95 -7.89 20.62 -16.19
C THR A 95 -9.21 19.91 -15.83
N VAL A 96 -9.62 19.99 -14.55
CA VAL A 96 -10.94 19.51 -14.10
C VAL A 96 -12.07 20.47 -14.50
N GLU A 97 -11.79 21.76 -14.63
CA GLU A 97 -12.77 22.76 -15.10
C GLU A 97 -13.19 22.47 -16.55
N GLU A 98 -12.23 22.16 -17.43
CA GLU A 98 -12.50 21.70 -18.79
C GLU A 98 -13.28 20.38 -18.79
N SER A 99 -12.89 19.41 -17.95
CA SER A 99 -13.63 18.15 -17.79
C SER A 99 -15.11 18.41 -17.45
N TRP A 100 -15.36 19.38 -16.57
CA TRP A 100 -16.69 19.74 -16.12
C TRP A 100 -17.50 20.45 -17.20
N ALA A 101 -16.88 21.38 -17.95
CA ALA A 101 -17.53 22.04 -19.07
C ALA A 101 -17.95 21.05 -20.17
N ILE A 102 -17.07 20.10 -20.52
CA ILE A 102 -17.39 19.02 -21.46
C ILE A 102 -18.53 18.15 -20.92
N PHE A 103 -18.53 17.85 -19.62
CA PHE A 103 -19.62 17.09 -19.00
C PHE A 103 -20.97 17.84 -19.07
N LEU A 104 -20.98 19.15 -18.82
CA LEU A 104 -22.19 19.98 -18.96
C LEU A 104 -22.67 20.05 -20.41
N ALA A 105 -21.75 20.13 -21.38
CA ALA A 105 -22.09 20.07 -22.80
C ALA A 105 -22.75 18.71 -23.16
N TYR A 106 -22.18 17.61 -22.68
CA TYR A 106 -22.77 16.28 -22.82
C TYR A 106 -24.18 16.22 -22.21
N GLU A 107 -24.36 16.81 -21.03
CA GLU A 107 -25.63 16.85 -20.31
C GLU A 107 -26.68 17.73 -20.99
N ALA A 108 -26.26 18.80 -21.68
CA ALA A 108 -27.14 19.70 -22.40
C ALA A 108 -27.83 19.04 -23.61
N VAL A 109 -27.18 18.03 -24.21
CA VAL A 109 -27.72 17.30 -25.36
C VAL A 109 -28.95 16.48 -24.94
N LYS A 110 -30.12 16.86 -25.48
CA LYS A 110 -31.43 16.28 -25.11
C LYS A 110 -31.52 14.75 -25.29
N VAL A 111 -30.90 14.20 -26.34
CA VAL A 111 -30.88 12.75 -26.63
C VAL A 111 -30.15 11.98 -25.52
N HIS A 112 -29.09 12.57 -24.96
CA HIS A 112 -28.30 11.95 -23.90
C HIS A 112 -28.98 12.04 -22.53
N LYS A 113 -29.83 13.04 -22.27
CA LYS A 113 -30.56 13.16 -20.99
C LYS A 113 -31.41 11.93 -20.65
N GLN A 114 -31.87 11.18 -21.65
CA GLN A 114 -32.69 9.97 -21.46
C GLN A 114 -31.85 8.69 -21.33
N HIS A 115 -30.59 8.70 -21.76
CA HIS A 115 -29.72 7.52 -21.84
C HIS A 115 -28.32 7.79 -21.26
N MET A 116 -28.20 8.68 -20.26
CA MET A 116 -26.89 9.00 -19.68
C MET A 116 -26.25 7.74 -19.07
N ARG A 117 -25.01 7.47 -19.49
CA ARG A 117 -24.26 6.32 -19.01
C ARG A 117 -23.34 6.66 -17.85
N VAL A 118 -23.19 5.69 -16.95
CA VAL A 118 -22.22 5.73 -15.84
C VAL A 118 -20.78 5.90 -16.31
N THR A 119 -20.45 5.56 -17.56
CA THR A 119 -19.09 5.67 -18.12
C THR A 119 -18.57 7.10 -18.18
N VAL A 120 -19.44 8.07 -18.49
CA VAL A 120 -19.09 9.50 -18.52
C VAL A 120 -18.95 10.06 -17.11
N TYR A 121 -19.83 9.67 -16.18
CA TYR A 121 -19.69 9.98 -14.75
C TYR A 121 -18.38 9.42 -14.18
N GLN A 122 -18.06 8.17 -14.51
CA GLN A 122 -16.81 7.53 -14.10
C GLN A 122 -15.59 8.31 -14.60
N ALA A 123 -15.60 8.77 -15.86
CA ALA A 123 -14.53 9.62 -16.38
C ALA A 123 -14.37 10.88 -15.54
N LEU A 124 -15.46 11.56 -15.17
CA LEU A 124 -15.39 12.77 -14.37
C LEU A 124 -14.98 12.51 -12.91
N PHE A 125 -15.45 11.43 -12.28
CA PHE A 125 -14.96 11.00 -10.96
C PHE A 125 -13.45 10.78 -10.96
N GLU A 126 -12.92 10.10 -12.00
CA GLU A 126 -11.49 9.86 -12.17
C GLU A 126 -10.71 11.18 -12.23
N ARG A 127 -11.25 12.19 -12.92
CA ARG A 127 -10.64 13.52 -13.05
C ARG A 127 -10.65 14.31 -11.74
N ILE A 128 -11.79 14.37 -11.05
CA ILE A 128 -11.92 15.10 -9.78
C ILE A 128 -10.99 14.50 -8.70
N VAL A 129 -10.99 13.16 -8.58
CA VAL A 129 -10.11 12.49 -7.61
C VAL A 129 -8.64 12.66 -7.99
N GLY A 130 -8.30 12.59 -9.29
CA GLY A 130 -6.94 12.79 -9.78
C GLY A 130 -6.38 14.17 -9.43
N ALA A 131 -7.15 15.25 -9.67
CA ALA A 131 -6.73 16.60 -9.30
C ALA A 131 -6.50 16.74 -7.80
N ARG A 132 -7.42 16.22 -6.97
CA ARG A 132 -7.26 16.24 -5.50
C ARG A 132 -5.98 15.54 -5.05
N LYS A 133 -5.57 14.46 -5.72
CA LYS A 133 -4.32 13.75 -5.40
C LYS A 133 -3.10 14.58 -5.79
N LEU A 134 -3.11 15.25 -6.94
CA LEU A 134 -2.04 16.14 -7.37
C LEU A 134 -1.90 17.36 -6.46
N GLU A 135 -3.01 18.00 -6.09
CA GLU A 135 -3.01 19.09 -5.11
C GLU A 135 -2.43 18.65 -3.77
N ALA A 136 -2.79 17.45 -3.31
CA ALA A 136 -2.23 16.87 -2.09
C ALA A 136 -0.73 16.56 -2.22
N GLN A 137 -0.25 16.16 -3.40
CA GLN A 137 1.18 15.96 -3.67
C GLN A 137 1.95 17.28 -3.74
N ALA A 138 1.42 18.30 -4.41
CA ALA A 138 2.05 19.61 -4.55
C ALA A 138 2.22 20.32 -3.20
N ARG A 139 1.23 20.23 -2.30
CA ARG A 139 1.34 20.74 -0.92
C ARG A 139 2.40 20.01 -0.08
N ASN A 140 2.75 18.82 -0.52
CA ASN A 140 3.61 17.86 0.16
C ASN A 140 5.00 17.82 -0.46
N GLU A 141 5.29 18.60 -1.51
CA GLU A 141 6.63 18.85 -2.04
C GLU A 141 7.24 20.00 -1.23
N PRO A 142 8.30 19.75 -0.44
CA PRO A 142 9.04 20.83 0.21
C PRO A 142 9.61 21.73 -0.89
N SER A 143 9.55 23.05 -0.70
CA SER A 143 10.21 24.02 -1.57
C SER A 143 11.73 23.89 -1.43
N GLU A 144 12.34 22.86 -2.00
CA GLU A 144 13.79 22.69 -2.00
C GLU A 144 14.43 23.60 -3.06
N SER A 145 15.49 24.25 -2.60
CA SER A 145 16.42 25.12 -3.30
C SER A 145 16.99 24.53 -4.58
N ILE A 146 17.27 25.42 -5.52
CA ILE A 146 17.58 25.27 -6.95
C ILE A 146 18.80 24.37 -7.32
N GLU A 147 19.46 23.66 -6.40
CA GLU A 147 20.83 23.17 -6.65
C GLU A 147 21.05 21.64 -6.80
N ASN A 148 20.04 20.78 -6.73
CA ASN A 148 20.22 19.33 -6.98
C ASN A 148 19.38 18.82 -8.16
N GLN A 149 19.70 19.27 -9.38
CA GLN A 149 19.17 18.69 -10.64
C GLN A 149 19.88 17.37 -11.01
N GLY A 150 19.97 16.44 -10.05
CA GLY A 150 20.37 15.05 -10.31
C GLY A 150 19.14 14.21 -10.64
N GLU A 151 18.77 14.18 -11.91
CA GLU A 151 17.85 13.19 -12.53
C GLU A 151 16.56 12.87 -11.74
N MET A 152 15.77 13.88 -11.40
CA MET A 152 14.32 13.66 -11.32
C MET A 152 13.89 13.24 -12.74
N LYS A 153 13.57 11.95 -12.92
CA LYS A 153 13.03 11.40 -14.17
C LYS A 153 11.95 12.36 -14.69
N GLU A 154 12.29 13.13 -15.72
CA GLU A 154 11.44 14.20 -16.24
C GLU A 154 10.15 13.54 -16.73
N LYS A 155 9.07 13.66 -15.96
CA LYS A 155 7.82 12.95 -16.23
C LYS A 155 7.24 13.57 -17.49
N LEU A 156 7.22 12.81 -18.58
CA LEU A 156 6.76 13.30 -19.87
C LEU A 156 5.25 13.46 -19.86
N ALA A 157 4.73 14.33 -20.72
CA ALA A 157 3.29 14.47 -20.92
C ALA A 157 2.67 13.10 -21.27
N GLY A 158 1.62 12.71 -20.55
CA GLY A 158 0.96 11.42 -20.69
C GLY A 158 1.45 10.30 -19.76
N ASP A 159 2.48 10.55 -18.94
CA ASP A 159 2.92 9.60 -17.89
C ASP A 159 1.99 9.61 -16.66
N ARG A 160 1.26 10.70 -16.43
CA ARG A 160 0.26 10.80 -15.35
C ARG A 160 -1.16 10.69 -15.91
N ARG A 161 -1.99 9.89 -15.24
CA ARG A 161 -3.44 9.77 -15.51
C ARG A 161 -4.24 10.96 -14.94
N GLU A 162 -3.59 11.85 -14.21
CA GLU A 162 -4.23 12.85 -13.34
C GLU A 162 -4.38 14.20 -14.04
N ALA A 163 -5.44 14.94 -13.68
CA ALA A 163 -5.75 16.26 -14.20
C ALA A 163 -4.81 17.32 -13.65
N LEU A 164 -4.20 18.15 -14.50
CA LEU A 164 -3.41 19.26 -14.00
C LEU A 164 -4.26 20.14 -13.07
N PRO A 165 -3.67 20.70 -12.00
CA PRO A 165 -4.40 21.58 -11.10
C PRO A 165 -4.98 22.77 -11.88
N THR A 166 -6.05 23.35 -11.34
CA THR A 166 -6.62 24.57 -11.91
C THR A 166 -5.56 25.67 -11.95
N PRO A 167 -5.37 26.37 -13.07
CA PRO A 167 -4.43 27.49 -13.17
C PRO A 167 -4.72 28.57 -12.13
N GLU A 168 -3.68 29.14 -11.52
CA GLU A 168 -3.84 30.25 -10.58
C GLU A 168 -4.25 31.55 -11.29
N SER A 169 -3.83 31.72 -12.54
CA SER A 169 -4.14 32.90 -13.36
C SER A 169 -5.61 32.90 -13.79
N PRO A 170 -6.39 33.95 -13.46
CA PRO A 170 -7.78 34.10 -13.90
C PRO A 170 -7.94 34.13 -15.43
N HIS A 171 -6.89 34.48 -16.17
CA HIS A 171 -6.90 34.50 -17.64
C HIS A 171 -6.76 33.12 -18.28
N GLU A 172 -6.21 32.15 -17.55
CA GLU A 172 -6.04 30.77 -18.00
C GLU A 172 -7.16 29.84 -17.51
N ARG A 173 -8.00 30.33 -16.58
CA ARG A 173 -9.16 29.60 -16.08
C ARG A 173 -10.30 29.64 -17.08
N LEU A 174 -11.08 28.57 -17.12
CA LEU A 174 -12.40 28.61 -17.73
C LEU A 174 -13.31 29.54 -16.90
N ASP A 175 -14.47 29.94 -17.43
CA ASP A 175 -15.44 30.83 -16.76
C ASP A 175 -15.53 30.51 -15.25
N PRO A 176 -15.17 31.44 -14.33
CA PRO A 176 -15.14 31.22 -12.88
C PRO A 176 -16.46 30.71 -12.29
N ARG A 177 -17.57 30.87 -13.01
CA ARG A 177 -18.90 30.37 -12.63
C ARG A 177 -19.06 28.85 -12.80
N LEU A 178 -18.17 28.21 -13.57
CA LEU A 178 -18.17 26.76 -13.84
C LEU A 178 -17.30 26.02 -12.83
N GLN A 179 -17.56 26.19 -11.53
CA GLN A 179 -16.85 25.43 -10.50
C GLN A 179 -17.19 23.93 -10.61
N PRO A 180 -16.18 23.04 -10.67
CA PRO A 180 -16.42 21.61 -10.75
C PRO A 180 -17.02 21.09 -9.43
N PRO A 181 -17.96 20.14 -9.49
CA PRO A 181 -18.59 19.60 -8.29
C PRO A 181 -17.62 18.76 -7.47
N SER A 182 -17.95 18.56 -6.19
CA SER A 182 -17.29 17.52 -5.40
C SER A 182 -17.68 16.11 -5.91
N VAL A 183 -16.85 15.09 -5.60
CA VAL A 183 -17.19 13.68 -5.90
C VAL A 183 -18.57 13.32 -5.35
N ASP A 184 -18.83 13.80 -4.15
CA ASP A 184 -20.06 13.63 -3.38
C ASP A 184 -21.26 14.29 -4.08
N GLU A 185 -21.14 15.58 -4.45
CA GLU A 185 -22.19 16.29 -5.21
C GLU A 185 -22.46 15.66 -6.58
N LEU A 186 -21.41 15.22 -7.28
CA LEU A 186 -21.55 14.57 -8.57
C LEU A 186 -22.25 13.22 -8.44
N PHE A 187 -21.99 12.48 -7.36
CA PHE A 187 -22.68 11.25 -7.03
C PHE A 187 -24.16 11.51 -6.71
N ASP A 188 -24.47 12.49 -5.87
CA ASP A 188 -25.85 12.84 -5.53
C ASP A 188 -26.63 13.27 -6.80
N ARG A 189 -25.99 14.03 -7.70
CA ARG A 189 -26.54 14.38 -9.03
C ARG A 189 -26.80 13.15 -9.90
N MET A 190 -25.88 12.17 -9.91
CA MET A 190 -26.04 10.93 -10.66
C MET A 190 -27.22 10.09 -10.12
N VAL A 191 -27.32 9.96 -8.79
CA VAL A 191 -28.40 9.22 -8.12
C VAL A 191 -29.76 9.89 -8.36
N SER A 192 -29.84 11.22 -8.31
CA SER A 192 -31.07 11.96 -8.61
C SER A 192 -31.64 11.68 -10.00
N ARG A 193 -30.77 11.27 -10.92
CA ARG A 193 -31.11 10.89 -12.31
C ARG A 193 -31.36 9.40 -12.49
N ARG A 194 -31.40 8.63 -11.40
CA ARG A 194 -31.64 7.18 -11.37
C ARG A 194 -30.61 6.38 -12.18
N ILE A 195 -29.37 6.88 -12.27
CA ILE A 195 -28.26 6.18 -12.91
C ILE A 195 -27.57 5.30 -11.87
N LEU A 196 -27.53 3.99 -12.12
CA LEU A 196 -26.95 3.00 -11.22
C LEU A 196 -25.44 2.84 -11.44
N LEU A 197 -24.71 2.58 -10.35
CA LEU A 197 -23.27 2.32 -10.43
C LEU A 197 -22.99 0.93 -11.01
N ASN A 198 -22.09 0.86 -11.98
CA ASN A 198 -21.47 -0.41 -12.38
C ASN A 198 -20.37 -0.82 -11.38
N ASN A 199 -19.99 -2.10 -11.38
CA ASN A 199 -19.01 -2.63 -10.42
C ASN A 199 -17.64 -1.97 -10.49
N LYS A 200 -17.22 -1.48 -11.68
CA LYS A 200 -15.93 -0.77 -11.86
C LYS A 200 -15.94 0.60 -11.19
N CYS A 201 -16.97 1.40 -11.45
CA CYS A 201 -17.16 2.73 -10.87
C CYS A 201 -17.42 2.63 -9.36
N LEU A 202 -18.21 1.63 -8.92
CA LEU A 202 -18.45 1.38 -7.51
C LEU A 202 -17.15 1.09 -6.74
N ALA A 203 -16.32 0.17 -7.23
CA ALA A 203 -15.02 -0.13 -6.60
C ALA A 203 -14.13 1.12 -6.52
N TYR A 204 -14.09 1.93 -7.59
CA TYR A 204 -13.34 3.17 -7.62
C TYR A 204 -13.82 4.20 -6.58
N LEU A 205 -15.14 4.40 -6.46
CA LEU A 205 -15.72 5.31 -5.48
C LEU A 205 -15.48 4.84 -4.04
N ILE A 206 -15.62 3.54 -3.77
CA ILE A 206 -15.32 2.97 -2.44
C ILE A 206 -13.84 3.18 -2.08
N GLN A 207 -12.92 2.90 -3.01
CA GLN A 207 -11.48 3.05 -2.77
C GLN A 207 -11.07 4.51 -2.49
N THR A 208 -11.77 5.46 -3.11
CA THR A 208 -11.47 6.89 -2.99
C THR A 208 -12.22 7.57 -1.86
N ALA A 209 -13.22 6.90 -1.27
CA ALA A 209 -13.97 7.39 -0.13
C ALA A 209 -13.06 7.68 1.08
N ARG A 210 -13.40 8.74 1.81
CA ARG A 210 -12.76 9.09 3.08
C ARG A 210 -13.52 8.48 4.26
N GLN A 211 -14.85 8.48 4.19
CA GLN A 211 -15.74 8.05 5.26
C GLN A 211 -16.43 6.72 4.91
N LEU A 212 -16.62 5.89 5.92
CA LEU A 212 -17.35 4.62 5.77
C LEU A 212 -18.82 4.84 5.39
N SER A 213 -19.50 5.84 5.96
CA SER A 213 -20.90 6.17 5.66
C SER A 213 -21.16 6.37 4.16
N ARG A 214 -20.36 7.23 3.50
CA ARG A 214 -20.47 7.48 2.06
C ARG A 214 -20.16 6.24 1.23
N ALA A 215 -19.21 5.41 1.64
CA ALA A 215 -18.94 4.15 0.95
C ALA A 215 -20.13 3.17 1.03
N LEU A 216 -20.87 3.15 2.13
CA LEU A 216 -22.09 2.35 2.27
C LEU A 216 -23.22 2.89 1.37
N GLU A 217 -23.38 4.20 1.26
CA GLU A 217 -24.31 4.83 0.31
C GLU A 217 -23.97 4.49 -1.14
N TYR A 218 -22.68 4.47 -1.50
CA TYR A 218 -22.24 4.02 -2.83
C TYR A 218 -22.65 2.57 -3.11
N ILE A 219 -22.49 1.67 -2.12
CA ILE A 219 -22.91 0.26 -2.25
C ILE A 219 -24.42 0.17 -2.44
N GLN A 220 -25.22 0.97 -1.73
CA GLN A 220 -26.67 1.01 -1.90
C GLN A 220 -27.08 1.44 -3.31
N ALA A 221 -26.39 2.43 -3.89
CA ALA A 221 -26.60 2.88 -5.28
C ALA A 221 -26.00 1.94 -6.35
N GLY A 222 -25.38 0.82 -5.94
CA GLY A 222 -24.87 -0.22 -6.82
C GLY A 222 -25.99 -0.88 -7.63
N GLY A 223 -25.81 -1.00 -8.94
CA GLY A 223 -26.78 -1.69 -9.80
C GLY A 223 -26.81 -3.22 -9.63
N ASP A 224 -25.73 -3.79 -9.07
CA ASP A 224 -25.60 -5.22 -8.82
C ASP A 224 -26.15 -5.60 -7.43
N LYS A 225 -27.31 -6.26 -7.39
CA LYS A 225 -27.95 -6.65 -6.11
C LYS A 225 -27.06 -7.55 -5.24
N ARG A 226 -26.07 -8.23 -5.81
CA ARG A 226 -25.13 -9.08 -5.06
C ARG A 226 -24.26 -8.26 -4.11
N VAL A 227 -23.90 -7.02 -4.49
CA VAL A 227 -23.05 -6.16 -3.65
C VAL A 227 -23.77 -5.67 -2.40
N HIS A 228 -25.11 -5.61 -2.42
CA HIS A 228 -25.92 -5.23 -1.26
C HIS A 228 -25.80 -6.22 -0.10
N ALA A 229 -25.34 -7.45 -0.35
CA ALA A 229 -25.05 -8.41 0.71
C ALA A 229 -23.99 -7.89 1.69
N LEU A 230 -23.05 -7.05 1.24
CA LEU A 230 -21.97 -6.49 2.08
C LEU A 230 -22.50 -5.58 3.20
N LEU A 231 -23.70 -5.01 3.02
CA LEU A 231 -24.39 -4.15 3.99
C LEU A 231 -25.05 -4.94 5.13
N ARG A 232 -25.15 -6.28 5.00
CA ARG A 232 -25.81 -7.13 6.00
C ARG A 232 -24.79 -7.59 7.04
N LEU A 233 -25.15 -7.50 8.32
CA LEU A 233 -24.33 -8.03 9.42
C LEU A 233 -24.01 -9.52 9.23
N ASN A 234 -25.05 -10.33 9.02
CA ASN A 234 -24.91 -11.76 8.80
C ASN A 234 -24.91 -12.06 7.30
N ILE A 235 -23.73 -12.30 6.75
CA ILE A 235 -23.52 -12.65 5.35
C ILE A 235 -23.12 -14.12 5.23
N THR A 236 -23.72 -14.83 4.30
CA THR A 236 -23.39 -16.24 4.05
C THR A 236 -22.20 -16.39 3.11
N LYS A 237 -21.50 -17.53 3.16
CA LYS A 237 -20.36 -17.84 2.27
C LYS A 237 -20.71 -17.65 0.79
N GLN A 238 -21.87 -18.15 0.35
CA GLN A 238 -22.33 -18.03 -1.04
C GLN A 238 -22.55 -16.56 -1.45
N GLN A 239 -23.11 -15.74 -0.55
CA GLN A 239 -23.31 -14.32 -0.80
C GLN A 239 -21.98 -13.58 -0.92
N VAL A 240 -21.01 -13.85 -0.05
CA VAL A 240 -19.67 -13.25 -0.13
C VAL A 240 -18.98 -13.62 -1.45
N GLN A 241 -19.05 -14.90 -1.84
CA GLN A 241 -18.43 -15.39 -3.07
C GLN A 241 -19.07 -14.79 -4.34
N ALA A 242 -20.36 -14.46 -4.29
CA ALA A 242 -21.08 -13.84 -5.40
C ALA A 242 -20.68 -12.36 -5.63
N VAL A 243 -20.04 -11.70 -4.67
CA VAL A 243 -19.60 -10.31 -4.80
C VAL A 243 -18.41 -10.20 -5.77
N PRO A 244 -18.45 -9.26 -6.74
CA PRO A 244 -17.34 -8.99 -7.64
C PRO A 244 -16.05 -8.64 -6.87
N GLU A 245 -14.93 -9.23 -7.29
CA GLU A 245 -13.67 -9.17 -6.55
C GLU A 245 -13.16 -7.75 -6.31
N LYS A 246 -13.21 -6.89 -7.32
CA LYS A 246 -12.76 -5.50 -7.19
C LYS A 246 -13.57 -4.73 -6.15
N VAL A 247 -14.89 -4.93 -6.11
CA VAL A 247 -15.78 -4.28 -5.14
C VAL A 247 -15.51 -4.81 -3.74
N PHE A 248 -15.36 -6.13 -3.60
CA PHE A 248 -15.03 -6.75 -2.31
C PHE A 248 -13.70 -6.23 -1.76
N ASN A 249 -12.64 -6.20 -2.57
CA ASN A 249 -11.32 -5.74 -2.12
C ASN A 249 -11.37 -4.26 -1.72
N SER A 250 -12.02 -3.40 -2.51
CA SER A 250 -12.22 -1.98 -2.13
C SER A 250 -13.04 -1.83 -0.84
N TYR A 251 -14.03 -2.70 -0.60
CA TYR A 251 -14.80 -2.69 0.65
C TYR A 251 -13.93 -3.08 1.86
N ILE A 252 -13.08 -4.10 1.73
CA ILE A 252 -12.12 -4.45 2.79
C ILE A 252 -11.18 -3.26 3.07
N GLU A 253 -10.68 -2.58 2.03
CA GLU A 253 -9.81 -1.42 2.20
C GLU A 253 -10.50 -0.26 2.96
N ILE A 254 -11.77 0.06 2.67
CA ILE A 254 -12.45 1.17 3.36
C ILE A 254 -12.74 0.86 4.84
N LEU A 255 -13.05 -0.41 5.17
CA LEU A 255 -13.22 -0.86 6.55
C LEU A 255 -11.91 -0.65 7.34
N LEU A 256 -10.79 -1.04 6.74
CA LEU A 256 -9.45 -0.93 7.35
C LEU A 256 -8.89 0.50 7.30
N LYS A 257 -9.44 1.40 6.51
CA LYS A 257 -9.09 2.84 6.57
C LYS A 257 -9.84 3.54 7.72
N ASN A 258 -11.05 3.08 8.02
CA ASN A 258 -11.95 3.68 8.99
C ASN A 258 -12.05 2.87 10.30
N PHE A 259 -11.11 1.96 10.60
CA PHE A 259 -11.21 1.10 11.79
C PHE A 259 -11.33 1.87 13.11
N SER A 260 -10.97 3.16 13.16
CA SER A 260 -11.11 3.98 14.37
C SER A 260 -12.48 4.62 14.56
N VAL A 261 -13.34 4.55 13.56
CA VAL A 261 -14.71 5.02 13.63
C VAL A 261 -15.56 3.86 14.17
N PRO A 262 -16.52 4.11 15.09
CA PRO A 262 -17.45 3.06 15.51
C PRO A 262 -18.21 2.54 14.30
N ASP A 263 -18.40 1.22 14.23
CA ASP A 263 -19.30 0.64 13.23
C ASP A 263 -20.74 1.00 13.59
N THR A 264 -21.22 2.14 13.08
CA THR A 264 -22.58 2.64 13.33
C THR A 264 -23.64 1.84 12.60
N TYR A 265 -23.27 1.03 11.63
CA TYR A 265 -24.19 0.32 10.74
C TYR A 265 -24.51 -1.10 11.24
N HIS A 266 -23.54 -1.73 11.90
CA HIS A 266 -23.60 -3.12 12.33
C HIS A 266 -23.65 -3.30 13.86
N LYS A 267 -23.95 -2.23 14.62
CA LYS A 267 -24.00 -2.29 16.08
C LYS A 267 -24.91 -3.41 16.58
N LYS A 268 -24.37 -4.26 17.45
CA LYS A 268 -25.17 -4.90 18.50
C LYS A 268 -25.35 -3.88 19.63
N GLU A 269 -26.53 -3.84 20.23
CA GLU A 269 -26.92 -2.87 21.26
C GLU A 269 -25.96 -2.82 22.48
N ASP A 270 -25.11 -3.84 22.66
CA ASP A 270 -24.17 -3.97 23.81
C ASP A 270 -22.70 -3.63 23.51
N ALA A 271 -22.33 -3.22 22.29
CA ALA A 271 -20.93 -2.96 21.95
C ALA A 271 -20.49 -1.54 22.41
N GLN A 272 -19.51 -1.46 23.33
CA GLN A 272 -18.92 -0.20 23.79
C GLN A 272 -18.52 0.68 22.58
N SER A 273 -19.10 1.87 22.51
CA SER A 273 -18.94 2.80 21.38
C SER A 273 -17.46 3.21 21.24
N GLY A 274 -16.84 2.86 20.11
CA GLY A 274 -15.49 3.31 19.75
C GLY A 274 -14.38 2.26 19.84
N ASP A 275 -14.68 1.01 20.22
CA ASP A 275 -13.72 -0.10 20.03
C ASP A 275 -13.65 -0.39 18.52
N GLY A 276 -12.52 -0.15 17.86
CA GLY A 276 -12.34 -0.31 16.41
C GLY A 276 -12.29 -1.75 15.93
N ARG A 277 -12.23 -2.69 16.88
CA ARG A 277 -12.18 -4.14 16.67
C ARG A 277 -13.32 -4.72 15.82
N PRO A 278 -14.59 -4.26 15.88
CA PRO A 278 -15.68 -4.82 15.07
C PRO A 278 -15.40 -4.71 13.57
N LEU A 279 -14.84 -3.59 13.10
CA LEU A 279 -14.51 -3.40 11.68
C LEU A 279 -13.36 -4.33 11.23
N ILE A 280 -12.34 -4.51 12.08
CA ILE A 280 -11.23 -5.43 11.82
C ILE A 280 -11.72 -6.88 11.83
N HIS A 281 -12.49 -7.28 12.84
CA HIS A 281 -13.09 -8.62 12.91
C HIS A 281 -14.02 -8.89 11.73
N ARG A 282 -14.78 -7.88 11.29
CA ARG A 282 -15.62 -7.98 10.11
C ARG A 282 -14.79 -8.23 8.86
N ALA A 283 -13.71 -7.48 8.66
CA ALA A 283 -12.79 -7.67 7.54
C ALA A 283 -12.19 -9.08 7.54
N ILE A 284 -11.68 -9.56 8.70
CA ILE A 284 -11.14 -10.93 8.85
C ILE A 284 -12.20 -11.97 8.52
N SER A 285 -13.41 -11.83 9.06
CA SER A 285 -14.51 -12.77 8.84
C SER A 285 -14.94 -12.82 7.37
N LEU A 286 -14.99 -11.67 6.69
CA LEU A 286 -15.29 -11.59 5.27
C LEU A 286 -14.22 -12.26 4.42
N MET A 287 -12.94 -12.04 4.75
CA MET A 287 -11.82 -12.67 4.05
C MET A 287 -11.82 -14.20 4.23
N ASP A 288 -12.12 -14.68 5.44
CA ASP A 288 -12.27 -16.12 5.77
C ASP A 288 -13.45 -16.73 4.99
N LEU A 289 -14.63 -16.13 5.08
CA LEU A 289 -15.82 -16.61 4.36
C LEU A 289 -15.61 -16.68 2.85
N ARG A 290 -14.90 -15.70 2.27
CA ARG A 290 -14.60 -15.70 0.83
C ARG A 290 -13.54 -16.72 0.44
N ASN A 291 -12.71 -17.17 1.40
CA ASN A 291 -11.46 -17.86 1.15
C ASN A 291 -10.54 -17.05 0.20
N SER A 292 -10.37 -15.76 0.50
CA SER A 292 -9.68 -14.82 -0.39
C SER A 292 -8.17 -15.07 -0.43
N LYS A 293 -7.64 -15.26 -1.64
CA LYS A 293 -6.19 -15.36 -1.90
C LYS A 293 -5.51 -14.01 -2.16
N TYR A 294 -6.25 -12.91 -2.02
CA TYR A 294 -5.75 -11.57 -2.32
C TYR A 294 -4.81 -11.06 -1.21
N ARG A 295 -3.50 -11.27 -1.41
CA ARG A 295 -2.43 -10.90 -0.46
C ARG A 295 -2.48 -9.44 0.03
N PRO A 296 -2.65 -8.41 -0.82
CA PRO A 296 -2.65 -7.02 -0.34
C PRO A 296 -3.77 -6.73 0.66
N GLY A 297 -4.92 -7.42 0.55
CA GLY A 297 -6.01 -7.31 1.53
C GLY A 297 -5.59 -7.83 2.91
N TRP A 298 -4.87 -8.96 2.95
CA TRP A 298 -4.32 -9.51 4.18
C TRP A 298 -3.25 -8.61 4.81
N ASN A 299 -2.31 -8.10 4.03
CA ASN A 299 -1.26 -7.19 4.53
C ASN A 299 -1.87 -5.94 5.15
N ARG A 300 -2.92 -5.38 4.53
CA ARG A 300 -3.69 -4.25 5.08
C ARG A 300 -4.36 -4.60 6.41
N ILE A 301 -4.86 -5.83 6.59
CA ILE A 301 -5.44 -6.28 7.88
C ILE A 301 -4.37 -6.33 8.96
N LEU A 302 -3.23 -6.97 8.68
CA LEU A 302 -2.11 -7.09 9.62
C LEU A 302 -1.60 -5.70 10.04
N LEU A 303 -1.44 -4.78 9.08
CA LEU A 303 -1.06 -3.40 9.36
C LEU A 303 -2.13 -2.65 10.17
N ALA A 304 -3.42 -2.86 9.88
CA ALA A 304 -4.51 -2.23 10.63
C ALA A 304 -4.55 -2.70 12.09
N ILE A 305 -4.29 -3.98 12.35
CA ILE A 305 -4.15 -4.51 13.72
C ILE A 305 -3.01 -3.78 14.43
N HIS A 306 -1.82 -3.69 13.83
CA HIS A 306 -0.71 -2.94 14.40
C HIS A 306 -1.06 -1.46 14.69
N LYS A 307 -1.65 -0.75 13.72
CA LYS A 307 -2.04 0.67 13.90
C LYS A 307 -3.10 0.85 14.99
N PHE A 308 -3.99 -0.13 15.16
CA PHE A 308 -4.97 -0.14 16.25
C PHE A 308 -4.28 -0.29 17.62
N ASP A 309 -3.28 -1.16 17.73
CA ASP A 309 -2.51 -1.39 18.97
C ASP A 309 -1.83 -0.12 19.45
N VAL A 310 -1.19 0.58 18.51
CA VAL A 310 -0.49 1.83 18.76
C VAL A 310 -1.45 2.87 19.34
N ARG A 311 -2.64 3.02 18.75
CA ARG A 311 -3.66 3.98 19.22
C ARG A 311 -4.21 3.67 20.60
N ARG A 312 -4.28 2.39 20.98
CA ARG A 312 -4.88 1.93 22.24
C ARG A 312 -3.85 1.60 23.33
N LYS A 313 -2.57 1.96 23.14
CA LYS A 313 -1.47 1.69 24.09
C LYS A 313 -1.40 0.21 24.52
N GLY A 314 -1.55 -0.69 23.55
CA GLY A 314 -1.43 -2.15 23.69
C GLY A 314 -2.60 -2.80 24.43
N ASN A 315 -3.48 -3.50 23.70
CA ASN A 315 -4.68 -4.12 24.28
C ASN A 315 -4.85 -5.60 23.86
N GLY A 316 -3.83 -6.44 24.07
CA GLY A 316 -3.97 -7.91 23.91
C GLY A 316 -4.31 -8.37 22.49
N THR A 317 -3.91 -7.61 21.48
CA THR A 317 -4.20 -7.85 20.07
C THR A 317 -3.24 -8.80 19.38
N THR A 318 -2.21 -9.27 20.09
CA THR A 318 -1.36 -10.39 19.68
C THR A 318 -2.19 -11.62 19.34
N ASP A 319 -3.29 -11.85 20.06
CA ASP A 319 -4.19 -12.98 19.79
C ASP A 319 -4.99 -12.77 18.50
N ILE A 320 -5.44 -11.54 18.23
CA ILE A 320 -6.08 -11.19 16.96
C ILE A 320 -5.09 -11.36 15.80
N MET A 321 -3.83 -10.94 15.98
CA MET A 321 -2.76 -11.13 14.99
C MET A 321 -2.52 -12.61 14.71
N ARG A 322 -2.34 -13.43 15.76
CA ARG A 322 -2.14 -14.89 15.64
C ARG A 322 -3.34 -15.57 15.00
N GLN A 323 -4.56 -15.19 15.37
CA GLN A 323 -5.78 -15.73 14.77
C GLN A 323 -5.89 -15.35 13.29
N THR A 324 -5.54 -14.12 12.94
CA THR A 324 -5.52 -13.65 11.53
C THR A 324 -4.54 -14.46 10.70
N LEU A 325 -3.34 -14.72 11.23
CA LEU A 325 -2.33 -15.56 10.55
C LEU A 325 -2.80 -17.00 10.36
N LYS A 326 -3.50 -17.59 11.35
CA LYS A 326 -4.13 -18.91 11.20
C LYS A 326 -5.21 -18.91 10.12
N VAL A 327 -6.01 -17.84 10.03
CA VAL A 327 -7.03 -17.70 8.98
C VAL A 327 -6.37 -17.58 7.60
N LEU A 328 -5.33 -16.77 7.50
CA LEU A 328 -4.53 -16.57 6.29
C LEU A 328 -3.92 -17.89 5.79
N GLU A 329 -3.37 -18.69 6.69
CA GLU A 329 -2.84 -20.02 6.38
C GLU A 329 -3.93 -21.01 5.95
N ARG A 330 -5.08 -21.03 6.63
CA ARG A 330 -6.25 -21.84 6.22
C ARG A 330 -6.74 -21.46 4.82
N ALA A 331 -6.56 -20.21 4.40
CA ALA A 331 -6.90 -19.76 3.05
C ALA A 331 -5.88 -20.20 1.97
N GLY A 332 -4.78 -20.84 2.38
CA GLY A 332 -3.68 -21.25 1.50
C GLY A 332 -2.89 -20.06 0.97
N VAL A 333 -2.81 -18.97 1.75
CA VAL A 333 -1.99 -17.80 1.44
C VAL A 333 -0.74 -17.84 2.31
N GLU A 334 0.42 -17.75 1.68
CA GLU A 334 1.70 -17.59 2.40
C GLU A 334 1.89 -16.15 2.87
N LEU A 335 2.50 -15.99 4.03
CA LEU A 335 2.89 -14.69 4.56
C LEU A 335 4.05 -14.16 3.72
N ASP A 336 3.86 -12.99 3.11
CA ASP A 336 4.93 -12.31 2.38
C ASP A 336 5.73 -11.38 3.29
N ALA A 337 6.76 -10.74 2.72
CA ALA A 337 7.71 -9.94 3.46
C ALA A 337 7.07 -8.66 4.06
N GLU A 338 6.09 -8.05 3.38
CA GLU A 338 5.33 -6.88 3.87
C GLU A 338 4.40 -7.26 5.04
N GLY A 339 3.69 -8.39 4.91
CA GLY A 339 2.89 -8.95 5.99
C GLY A 339 3.76 -9.29 7.21
N PHE A 340 4.90 -9.93 7.00
CA PHE A 340 5.85 -10.24 8.08
C PHE A 340 6.39 -8.97 8.77
N GLN A 341 6.70 -7.91 8.02
CA GLN A 341 7.09 -6.63 8.60
C GLN A 341 6.00 -6.07 9.54
N SER A 342 4.74 -6.11 9.12
CA SER A 342 3.60 -5.65 9.93
C SER A 342 3.44 -6.46 11.23
N VAL A 343 3.67 -7.78 11.15
CA VAL A 343 3.67 -8.67 12.31
C VAL A 343 4.80 -8.30 13.27
N CYS A 344 6.04 -8.17 12.78
CA CYS A 344 7.20 -7.77 13.60
C CYS A 344 6.98 -6.42 14.31
N LEU A 345 6.36 -5.45 13.63
CA LEU A 345 6.01 -4.15 14.23
C LEU A 345 5.00 -4.29 15.38
N SER A 346 3.94 -5.10 15.21
CA SER A 346 2.95 -5.34 16.27
C SER A 346 3.56 -6.05 17.48
N PHE A 347 4.33 -7.12 17.28
CA PHE A 347 4.95 -7.86 18.37
C PHE A 347 5.98 -7.01 19.13
N ARG A 348 6.82 -6.26 18.41
CA ARG A 348 7.75 -5.30 19.02
C ARG A 348 7.01 -4.27 19.88
N PHE A 349 5.96 -3.67 19.34
CA PHE A 349 5.18 -2.66 20.06
C PHE A 349 4.55 -3.23 21.34
N ASN A 350 3.96 -4.42 21.26
CA ASN A 350 3.38 -5.07 22.42
C ASN A 350 4.43 -5.44 23.48
N ALA A 351 5.63 -5.88 23.08
CA ALA A 351 6.74 -6.13 23.99
C ALA A 351 7.21 -4.83 24.70
N ALA A 352 7.29 -3.71 23.96
CA ALA A 352 7.64 -2.41 24.53
C ALA A 352 6.59 -1.92 25.55
N VAL A 353 5.30 -1.97 25.20
CA VAL A 353 4.21 -1.57 26.12
C VAL A 353 4.20 -2.41 27.40
N ARG A 354 4.45 -3.73 27.30
CA ARG A 354 4.55 -4.59 28.48
C ARG A 354 5.70 -4.15 29.39
N ARG A 355 6.86 -3.80 28.82
CA ARG A 355 7.99 -3.28 29.59
C ARG A 355 7.62 -1.98 30.31
N ASP A 356 6.97 -1.05 29.64
CA ASP A 356 6.62 0.25 30.25
C ASP A 356 5.66 0.08 31.44
N ARG A 357 4.73 -0.89 31.36
CA ARG A 357 3.84 -1.22 32.48
C ARG A 357 4.60 -1.71 33.71
N ILE A 358 5.64 -2.53 33.50
CA ILE A 358 6.51 -2.98 34.60
C ILE A 358 7.28 -1.79 35.20
N ALA A 359 7.80 -0.89 34.35
CA ALA A 359 8.53 0.29 34.82
C ALA A 359 7.63 1.18 35.68
N GLN A 360 6.39 1.45 35.25
CA GLN A 360 5.40 2.22 36.02
C GLN A 360 5.06 1.55 37.36
N GLN A 361 4.84 0.23 37.35
CA GLN A 361 4.55 -0.54 38.58
C GLN A 361 5.72 -0.55 39.59
N SER A 362 6.96 -0.51 39.09
CA SER A 362 8.17 -0.40 39.90
C SER A 362 8.31 0.98 40.56
N GLU A 363 7.81 2.04 39.93
CA GLU A 363 7.82 3.41 40.47
C GLU A 363 6.68 3.65 41.47
N GLU A 364 5.55 2.97 41.29
CA GLU A 364 4.36 3.08 42.16
C GLU A 364 4.46 2.32 43.51
N GLY A 365 5.61 1.72 43.81
CA GLY A 365 5.89 1.11 45.13
C GLY A 365 5.10 -0.17 45.43
N ILE A 366 4.74 -0.94 44.41
CA ILE A 366 4.05 -2.25 44.55
C ILE A 366 4.97 -3.28 45.22
N GLU A 367 4.41 -4.15 46.07
CA GLU A 367 5.11 -5.27 46.74
C GLU A 367 6.02 -6.05 45.76
N GLU A 368 7.30 -6.23 46.13
CA GLU A 368 8.34 -6.86 45.29
C GLU A 368 7.94 -8.25 44.75
N GLU A 369 7.19 -9.03 45.54
CA GLU A 369 6.73 -10.38 45.17
C GLU A 369 5.72 -10.35 43.99
N LYS A 370 4.82 -9.35 43.94
CA LYS A 370 3.90 -9.17 42.81
C LYS A 370 4.60 -8.62 41.57
N LEU A 371 5.67 -7.85 41.76
CA LEU A 371 6.49 -7.33 40.67
C LEU A 371 7.27 -8.48 40.00
N ASP A 372 7.82 -9.41 40.79
CA ASP A 372 8.56 -10.58 40.28
C ASP A 372 7.64 -11.53 39.48
N ASP A 373 6.45 -11.82 40.00
CA ASP A 373 5.43 -12.60 39.28
C ASP A 373 5.01 -11.95 37.94
N THR A 374 4.85 -10.62 37.94
CA THR A 374 4.50 -9.85 36.73
C THR A 374 5.65 -9.86 35.72
N CYS A 375 6.90 -9.69 36.18
CA CYS A 375 8.10 -9.78 35.34
C CYS A 375 8.24 -11.18 34.72
N ALA A 376 8.11 -12.24 35.52
CA ALA A 376 8.17 -13.62 35.06
C ALA A 376 7.07 -13.92 34.03
N HIS A 377 5.87 -13.40 34.23
CA HIS A 377 4.78 -13.52 33.26
C HIS A 377 5.11 -12.83 31.93
N HIS A 378 5.71 -11.64 31.96
CA HIS A 378 6.11 -10.90 30.76
C HIS A 378 7.25 -11.56 29.99
N LEU A 379 8.25 -12.10 30.68
CA LEU A 379 9.36 -12.86 30.06
C LEU A 379 8.83 -14.08 29.32
N ARG A 380 7.92 -14.85 29.92
CA ARG A 380 7.26 -15.99 29.25
C ARG A 380 6.51 -15.57 27.99
N HIS A 381 5.82 -14.43 28.01
CA HIS A 381 5.14 -13.91 26.81
C HIS A 381 6.13 -13.54 25.71
N ASN A 382 7.23 -12.87 26.06
CA ASN A 382 8.26 -12.50 25.10
C ASN A 382 8.93 -13.73 24.46
N GLU A 383 9.18 -14.79 25.23
CA GLU A 383 9.69 -16.05 24.68
C GLU A 383 8.72 -16.72 23.70
N VAL A 384 7.41 -16.74 24.03
CA VAL A 384 6.37 -17.32 23.15
C VAL A 384 6.20 -16.48 21.89
N ASP A 385 6.32 -15.16 22.00
CA ASP A 385 6.27 -14.21 20.90
C ASP A 385 7.50 -14.33 20.00
N SER A 386 8.71 -14.44 20.58
CA SER A 386 9.96 -14.57 19.81
C SER A 386 10.07 -15.90 19.07
N LYS A 387 9.74 -17.02 19.72
CA LYS A 387 9.67 -18.36 19.09
C LYS A 387 8.69 -18.37 17.92
N PHE A 388 7.56 -17.69 18.06
CA PHE A 388 6.58 -17.56 16.99
C PHE A 388 7.10 -16.74 15.81
N LEU A 389 7.76 -15.59 16.06
CA LEU A 389 8.36 -14.81 14.98
C LEU A 389 9.48 -15.57 14.25
N ARG A 390 10.29 -16.35 14.98
CA ARG A 390 11.33 -17.22 14.39
C ARG A 390 10.72 -18.26 13.46
N ALA A 391 9.64 -18.92 13.88
CA ALA A 391 8.92 -19.87 13.02
C ALA A 391 8.35 -19.19 11.76
N LEU A 392 7.75 -17.99 11.89
CA LEU A 392 7.26 -17.24 10.74
C LEU A 392 8.38 -16.83 9.79
N PHE A 393 9.55 -16.43 10.31
CA PHE A 393 10.70 -16.07 9.50
C PHE A 393 11.23 -17.29 8.71
N ASN A 394 11.36 -18.45 9.36
CA ASN A 394 11.78 -19.67 8.69
C ASN A 394 10.83 -20.06 7.56
N LYS A 395 9.51 -19.94 7.80
CA LYS A 395 8.49 -20.15 6.77
C LYS A 395 8.59 -19.13 5.62
N LEU A 396 8.81 -17.85 5.93
CA LEU A 396 8.94 -16.78 4.92
C LEU A 396 10.11 -17.04 3.98
N VAL A 397 11.24 -17.49 4.52
CA VAL A 397 12.48 -17.68 3.76
C VAL A 397 12.51 -19.05 3.05
N GLY A 398 11.64 -19.99 3.43
CA GLY A 398 11.60 -21.35 2.88
C GLY A 398 12.54 -22.34 3.59
N LEU A 399 13.00 -22.02 4.80
CA LEU A 399 13.85 -22.92 5.60
C LEU A 399 13.09 -24.14 6.13
N ASP A 400 11.76 -24.04 6.31
CA ASP A 400 10.91 -25.15 6.77
C ASP A 400 10.72 -26.22 5.66
N ASP A 401 10.66 -25.81 4.39
CA ASP A 401 10.50 -26.74 3.25
C ASP A 401 11.76 -27.60 3.04
N LEU A 402 12.94 -27.07 3.36
CA LEU A 402 14.20 -27.81 3.32
C LEU A 402 14.27 -28.94 4.38
N ALA A 403 13.59 -28.80 5.52
CA ALA A 403 13.55 -29.84 6.54
C ALA A 403 12.76 -31.08 6.07
N HIS A 404 11.74 -30.89 5.23
CA HIS A 404 10.94 -31.97 4.63
C HIS A 404 11.63 -32.64 3.44
N LEU A 405 12.63 -32.00 2.83
CA LEU A 405 13.40 -32.54 1.71
C LEU A 405 14.68 -33.29 2.12
N LYS A 406 15.13 -33.15 3.37
CA LYS A 406 16.30 -33.88 3.93
C LYS A 406 16.22 -35.42 3.82
N PRO A 407 15.06 -36.10 3.86
CA PRO A 407 14.99 -37.54 3.63
C PRO A 407 15.25 -37.94 2.17
N TYR A 408 14.96 -37.05 1.21
CA TYR A 408 15.05 -37.34 -0.23
C TYR A 408 16.42 -36.98 -0.83
N GLN A 409 17.14 -36.01 -0.26
CA GLN A 409 18.51 -35.68 -0.69
C GLN A 409 19.54 -36.79 -0.42
N LYS A 410 19.27 -37.74 0.49
CA LYS A 410 20.14 -38.90 0.72
C LYS A 410 19.92 -40.08 -0.24
N LEU A 411 18.87 -40.04 -1.07
CA LEU A 411 18.49 -41.15 -1.95
C LEU A 411 18.72 -40.88 -3.44
N VAL A 412 19.05 -39.65 -3.83
CA VAL A 412 19.29 -39.29 -5.25
C VAL A 412 20.76 -38.95 -5.46
N VAL A 413 21.60 -39.96 -5.29
CA VAL A 413 22.79 -40.11 -6.13
C VAL A 413 22.40 -41.20 -7.11
N ASN A 414 22.24 -40.84 -8.39
CA ASN A 414 21.81 -41.67 -9.53
C ASN A 414 20.30 -41.63 -9.83
N ASP A 415 19.79 -40.50 -10.34
CA ASP A 415 18.99 -40.57 -11.58
C ASP A 415 18.87 -39.18 -12.22
N GLU A 416 19.34 -39.07 -13.46
CA GLU A 416 19.18 -37.91 -14.32
C GLU A 416 17.79 -37.97 -14.96
N SER A 417 16.76 -37.39 -14.32
CA SER A 417 15.56 -36.81 -14.97
C SER A 417 14.37 -36.73 -14.00
N ALA A 418 14.36 -35.74 -13.12
CA ALA A 418 13.11 -35.23 -12.54
C ALA A 418 13.25 -33.73 -12.35
N GLY A 419 12.35 -32.96 -12.98
CA GLY A 419 12.30 -31.51 -12.86
C GLY A 419 12.08 -31.09 -11.42
N PHE A 420 13.15 -30.69 -10.74
CA PHE A 420 13.06 -29.96 -9.49
C PHE A 420 12.58 -28.54 -9.81
N THR A 421 11.41 -28.17 -9.29
CA THR A 421 11.09 -26.77 -9.08
C THR A 421 12.10 -26.26 -8.04
N ASP A 422 13.07 -25.46 -8.48
CA ASP A 422 14.08 -24.85 -7.62
C ASP A 422 13.40 -24.15 -6.42
N CYS A 423 13.58 -24.71 -5.21
CA CYS A 423 13.29 -24.04 -3.95
C CYS A 423 14.30 -22.88 -3.79
N THR A 424 14.02 -21.76 -4.45
CA THR A 424 14.77 -20.53 -4.26
C THR A 424 14.40 -19.95 -2.90
N LEU A 425 15.35 -19.99 -1.96
CA LEU A 425 15.22 -19.34 -0.66
C LEU A 425 14.89 -17.86 -0.88
N SER A 426 13.81 -17.37 -0.26
CA SER A 426 13.41 -15.98 -0.42
C SER A 426 14.17 -15.11 0.59
N VAL A 427 15.13 -14.31 0.11
CA VAL A 427 15.93 -13.42 0.96
C VAL A 427 15.18 -12.10 1.18
N PRO A 428 14.81 -11.74 2.43
CA PRO A 428 14.08 -10.49 2.68
C PRO A 428 14.97 -9.26 2.52
N ALA A 429 14.37 -8.15 2.11
CA ALA A 429 15.07 -6.86 2.01
C ALA A 429 15.68 -6.42 3.36
N PRO A 430 16.79 -5.65 3.36
CA PRO A 430 17.45 -5.18 4.58
C PRO A 430 16.54 -4.45 5.56
N THR A 431 15.54 -3.71 5.06
CA THR A 431 14.52 -3.03 5.88
C THR A 431 13.73 -4.01 6.75
N ILE A 432 13.39 -5.17 6.21
CA ILE A 432 12.57 -6.18 6.88
C ILE A 432 13.41 -6.90 7.93
N LEU A 433 14.66 -7.23 7.59
CA LEU A 433 15.64 -7.78 8.53
C LEU A 433 15.88 -6.82 9.70
N HIS A 434 16.03 -5.52 9.43
CA HIS A 434 16.17 -4.50 10.48
C HIS A 434 14.98 -4.47 11.43
N VAL A 435 13.75 -4.47 10.91
CA VAL A 435 12.52 -4.50 11.73
C VAL A 435 12.43 -5.78 12.55
N TYR A 436 12.82 -6.92 11.98
CA TYR A 436 12.85 -8.21 12.66
C TYR A 436 13.89 -8.27 13.79
N ILE A 437 15.13 -7.82 13.52
CA ILE A 437 16.20 -7.67 14.51
C ILE A 437 15.72 -6.80 15.68
N ARG A 438 15.06 -5.66 15.39
CA ARG A 438 14.50 -4.81 16.44
C ARG A 438 13.43 -5.51 17.26
N ALA A 439 12.57 -6.33 16.63
CA ALA A 439 11.54 -7.09 17.35
C ALA A 439 12.17 -8.13 18.30
N LEU A 440 13.10 -8.95 17.81
CA LEU A 440 13.83 -9.94 18.61
C LEU A 440 14.62 -9.30 19.75
N GLY A 441 15.35 -8.21 19.45
CA GLY A 441 16.14 -7.48 20.43
C GLY A 441 15.30 -6.84 21.54
N THR A 442 14.09 -6.37 21.21
CA THR A 442 13.14 -5.82 22.20
C THR A 442 12.64 -6.89 23.16
N MET A 443 12.41 -8.10 22.65
CA MET A 443 11.97 -9.27 23.43
C MET A 443 13.12 -9.97 24.17
N GLY A 444 14.37 -9.69 23.82
CA GLY A 444 15.55 -10.28 24.46
C GLY A 444 16.01 -11.63 23.90
N ASP A 445 15.62 -11.98 22.68
CA ASP A 445 15.98 -13.26 22.05
C ASP A 445 17.36 -13.19 21.35
N TYR A 446 18.44 -13.39 22.11
CA TYR A 446 19.81 -13.35 21.56
C TYR A 446 20.11 -14.51 20.61
N GLU A 447 19.55 -15.69 20.86
CA GLU A 447 19.70 -16.82 19.94
C GLU A 447 19.06 -16.51 18.59
N GLY A 448 17.90 -15.85 18.60
CA GLY A 448 17.25 -15.33 17.41
C GLY A 448 18.13 -14.31 16.68
N LEU A 449 18.76 -13.38 17.39
CA LEU A 449 19.69 -12.41 16.79
C LEU A 449 20.90 -13.10 16.13
N LEU A 450 21.49 -14.10 16.79
CA LEU A 450 22.57 -14.90 16.20
C LEU A 450 22.08 -15.70 14.98
N SER A 451 20.88 -16.25 15.02
CA SER A 451 20.27 -16.95 13.89
C SER A 451 20.10 -16.03 12.68
N VAL A 452 19.69 -14.79 12.89
CA VAL A 452 19.55 -13.79 11.81
C VAL A 452 20.92 -13.37 11.28
N ALA A 453 21.92 -13.14 12.15
CA ALA A 453 23.28 -12.82 11.73
C ALA A 453 23.90 -13.95 10.88
N LYS A 454 23.72 -15.21 11.29
CA LYS A 454 24.10 -16.39 10.49
C LYS A 454 23.37 -16.42 9.15
N PHE A 455 22.05 -16.21 9.15
CA PHE A 455 21.26 -16.18 7.91
C PHE A 455 21.75 -15.11 6.93
N MET A 456 21.99 -13.89 7.42
CA MET A 456 22.53 -12.78 6.63
C MET A 456 23.92 -13.07 6.06
N HIS A 457 24.72 -13.86 6.80
CA HIS A 457 26.02 -14.34 6.34
C HIS A 457 25.90 -15.37 5.23
N ASP A 458 25.05 -16.38 5.42
CA ASP A 458 24.90 -17.48 4.47
C ASP A 458 24.27 -17.01 3.13
N HIS A 459 23.44 -15.97 3.15
CA HIS A 459 22.68 -15.47 1.97
C HIS A 459 23.14 -14.08 1.49
N PHE A 460 24.43 -13.79 1.69
CA PHE A 460 24.97 -12.46 1.44
C PHE A 460 24.83 -11.97 0.00
N ALA A 461 25.09 -12.83 -0.99
CA ALA A 461 25.07 -12.45 -2.40
C ALA A 461 23.68 -11.91 -2.83
N ASP A 462 22.63 -12.58 -2.41
CA ASP A 462 21.25 -12.19 -2.68
C ASP A 462 20.86 -10.92 -1.92
N LEU A 463 21.31 -10.78 -0.67
CA LEU A 463 21.08 -9.58 0.13
C LEU A 463 21.73 -8.34 -0.52
N MET A 464 22.92 -8.48 -1.10
CA MET A 464 23.58 -7.41 -1.85
C MET A 464 22.87 -7.06 -3.15
N HIS A 465 22.27 -8.05 -3.81
CA HIS A 465 21.42 -7.79 -4.97
C HIS A 465 20.23 -6.89 -4.60
N HIS A 466 19.59 -7.13 -3.45
CA HIS A 466 18.56 -6.23 -2.92
C HIS A 466 19.11 -4.83 -2.59
N CYS A 467 20.28 -4.73 -1.95
CA CYS A 467 20.89 -3.46 -1.60
C CYS A 467 21.20 -2.57 -2.81
N ASN A 468 21.67 -3.17 -3.91
CA ASN A 468 22.01 -2.45 -5.14
C ASN A 468 20.78 -1.98 -5.92
N ASN A 469 19.64 -2.67 -5.76
CA ASN A 469 18.40 -2.36 -6.47
C ASN A 469 17.45 -1.42 -5.69
N GLU A 470 17.67 -1.23 -4.38
CA GLU A 470 16.87 -0.34 -3.53
C GLU A 470 17.56 1.00 -3.26
N LEU A 471 16.78 2.08 -3.25
CA LEU A 471 17.24 3.39 -2.76
C LEU A 471 17.68 3.26 -1.29
N ASN A 472 18.92 3.69 -1.00
CA ASN A 472 19.54 3.59 0.32
C ASN A 472 19.64 2.15 0.86
N GLY A 473 19.67 1.13 -0.01
CA GLY A 473 19.73 -0.28 0.39
C GLY A 473 20.93 -0.60 1.30
N HIS A 474 22.12 -0.13 0.93
CA HIS A 474 23.35 -0.27 1.74
C HIS A 474 23.24 0.40 3.11
N VAL A 475 22.65 1.59 3.18
CA VAL A 475 22.43 2.31 4.45
C VAL A 475 21.47 1.54 5.35
N ARG A 476 20.41 0.96 4.77
CA ARG A 476 19.44 0.12 5.50
C ARG A 476 20.08 -1.16 6.02
N LEU A 477 20.96 -1.78 5.24
CA LEU A 477 21.75 -2.92 5.68
C LEU A 477 22.69 -2.54 6.84
N ARG A 478 23.40 -1.41 6.73
CA ARG A 478 24.26 -0.93 7.83
C ARG A 478 23.47 -0.68 9.11
N ARG A 479 22.27 -0.09 9.01
CA ARG A 479 21.34 0.07 10.15
C ARG A 479 20.90 -1.25 10.76
N ALA A 480 20.74 -2.32 9.97
CA ALA A 480 20.44 -3.66 10.48
C ALA A 480 21.60 -4.20 11.34
N ILE A 481 22.84 -4.02 10.90
CA ILE A 481 24.05 -4.44 11.64
C ILE A 481 24.21 -3.63 12.92
N ILE A 482 24.06 -2.31 12.85
CA ILE A 482 24.12 -1.43 14.03
C ILE A 482 23.04 -1.86 15.05
N ALA A 483 21.84 -2.21 14.58
CA ALA A 483 20.79 -2.72 15.46
C ALA A 483 21.19 -4.03 16.15
N LEU A 484 21.90 -4.96 15.50
CA LEU A 484 22.41 -6.17 16.17
C LEU A 484 23.30 -5.80 17.36
N ARG A 485 24.29 -4.92 17.14
CA ARG A 485 25.22 -4.47 18.18
C ARG A 485 24.47 -3.82 19.35
N VAL A 486 23.61 -2.85 19.04
CA VAL A 486 22.71 -2.15 19.98
C VAL A 486 21.99 -3.13 20.91
N PHE A 487 21.29 -4.12 20.36
CA PHE A 487 20.47 -5.02 21.18
C PHE A 487 21.26 -6.11 21.90
N LEU A 488 22.46 -6.46 21.44
CA LEU A 488 23.36 -7.42 22.09
C LEU A 488 24.09 -6.78 23.27
N GLU A 489 24.69 -5.60 23.08
CA GLU A 489 25.52 -4.96 24.08
C GLU A 489 24.68 -4.23 25.15
N ARG A 490 23.48 -3.75 24.81
CA ARG A 490 22.55 -3.05 25.74
C ARG A 490 23.15 -1.83 26.47
N ARG A 491 24.32 -1.34 26.05
CA ARG A 491 25.01 -0.18 26.65
C ARG A 491 24.46 1.11 26.05
N PHE A 492 23.43 1.68 26.66
CA PHE A 492 22.75 2.89 26.14
C PHE A 492 23.01 4.18 26.93
N ASN A 493 23.87 4.14 27.95
CA ASN A 493 24.22 5.32 28.72
C ASN A 493 25.57 5.88 28.28
N LEU A 494 25.54 6.82 27.33
CA LEU A 494 26.54 7.87 27.26
C LEU A 494 25.83 9.18 27.64
N GLU A 495 25.86 9.42 28.95
CA GLU A 495 25.81 10.72 29.64
C GLU A 495 24.55 11.60 29.49
N ASN A 496 24.15 12.17 30.64
CA ASN A 496 23.04 13.10 30.81
C ASN A 496 23.06 14.25 29.80
N PRO A 497 21.93 14.60 29.15
CA PRO A 497 21.81 15.84 28.38
C PRO A 497 21.47 16.98 29.35
N LEU A 498 22.44 17.39 30.16
CA LEU A 498 22.43 18.69 30.83
C LEU A 498 23.72 19.42 30.46
N GLU A 499 23.92 19.68 29.17
CA GLU A 499 24.68 20.80 28.62
C GLU A 499 24.67 20.68 27.08
N GLU A 500 24.70 21.82 26.39
CA GLU A 500 24.67 21.98 24.92
C GLU A 500 23.28 22.07 24.25
N GLN A 501 22.40 22.87 24.86
CA GLN A 501 21.66 23.85 24.05
C GLN A 501 22.58 25.00 23.68
N ALA A 502 23.22 24.95 22.52
CA ALA A 502 23.53 26.12 21.69
C ALA A 502 24.30 25.69 20.43
N LEU A 503 23.77 26.11 19.27
CA LEU A 503 24.46 26.27 17.98
C LEU A 503 24.66 24.99 17.15
N SER A 504 23.76 24.76 16.19
CA SER A 504 24.04 24.89 14.74
C SER A 504 22.99 24.15 13.89
N ASN A 505 22.22 24.95 13.15
CA ASN A 505 21.80 24.83 11.75
C ASN A 505 21.77 23.48 11.01
N GLU A 506 20.67 23.37 10.23
CA GLU A 506 20.59 22.97 8.82
C GLU A 506 20.65 21.48 8.44
N GLY A 507 19.66 21.07 7.62
CA GLY A 507 19.69 19.82 6.86
C GLY A 507 18.61 18.80 7.23
N GLN A 508 17.34 19.18 7.23
CA GLN A 508 16.22 18.25 7.47
C GLN A 508 15.75 17.65 6.14
N GLN A 509 16.41 16.57 5.69
CA GLN A 509 16.03 15.80 4.50
C GLN A 509 14.88 14.82 4.79
N ASP A 510 13.82 14.97 4.00
CA ASP A 510 12.55 14.23 3.99
C ASP A 510 12.77 12.74 3.63
N TRP A 511 12.45 11.83 4.56
CA TRP A 511 12.20 10.42 4.23
C TRP A 511 10.77 10.07 4.66
N ARG A 512 9.85 10.03 3.69
CA ARG A 512 8.49 9.54 3.91
C ARG A 512 8.45 8.03 4.12
N ILE A 513 8.41 7.62 5.38
CA ILE A 513 7.59 6.51 5.86
C ILE A 513 6.56 7.14 6.79
N ASP A 514 5.27 6.81 6.64
CA ASP A 514 4.17 7.32 7.47
C ASP A 514 4.59 7.51 8.96
N ASP A 515 4.70 8.78 9.35
CA ASP A 515 5.29 9.34 10.57
C ASP A 515 4.58 8.92 11.88
N ALA A 516 3.48 8.17 11.78
CA ALA A 516 2.79 7.60 12.94
C ALA A 516 3.44 6.30 13.47
N THR A 517 4.43 5.74 12.77
CA THR A 517 5.05 4.45 13.14
C THR A 517 6.44 4.56 13.79
N GLN A 518 7.06 5.75 13.77
CA GLN A 518 8.32 6.02 14.48
C GLN A 518 8.19 6.85 15.75
N SER A 519 7.07 7.55 15.96
CA SER A 519 6.82 8.32 17.19
C SER A 519 6.89 7.48 18.49
N VAL A 520 6.72 6.16 18.39
CA VAL A 520 6.84 5.24 19.54
C VAL A 520 8.13 4.40 19.51
N ALA A 521 9.12 4.79 18.69
CA ALA A 521 10.20 3.88 18.33
C ALA A 521 11.14 3.49 19.48
N ASN A 522 11.26 4.28 20.56
CA ASN A 522 12.34 4.09 21.53
C ASN A 522 11.88 4.23 23.01
N LEU A 523 10.87 3.48 23.46
CA LEU A 523 10.62 3.37 24.91
C LEU A 523 11.74 2.54 25.57
N THR A 524 12.17 3.02 26.74
CA THR A 524 13.48 2.90 27.40
C THR A 524 14.02 1.46 27.50
N ILE A 525 15.28 1.24 27.08
CA ILE A 525 15.97 -0.07 27.08
C ILE A 525 16.86 -0.18 28.33
N GLU A 526 16.28 -0.17 29.53
CA GLU A 526 17.07 0.02 30.78
C GLU A 526 17.21 -1.20 31.71
N ARG A 527 16.56 -2.34 31.44
CA ARG A 527 16.51 -3.46 32.42
C ARG A 527 16.78 -4.86 31.92
N LEU A 528 17.31 -4.98 30.72
CA LEU A 528 17.46 -6.27 30.07
C LEU A 528 18.98 -6.51 29.97
N GLU A 529 19.50 -7.54 30.64
CA GLU A 529 20.95 -7.82 30.76
C GLU A 529 21.64 -7.93 29.41
N PRO A 530 22.92 -7.53 29.25
CA PRO A 530 23.64 -7.74 27.99
C PRO A 530 23.69 -9.22 27.60
N ALA A 531 23.84 -9.49 26.30
CA ALA A 531 24.06 -10.85 25.84
C ALA A 531 25.39 -11.39 26.43
N PRO A 532 25.49 -12.71 26.69
CA PRO A 532 26.77 -13.35 27.02
C PRO A 532 27.87 -12.98 26.03
N GLU A 533 29.07 -12.67 26.52
CA GLU A 533 30.20 -12.21 25.70
C GLU A 533 30.51 -13.19 24.55
N GLU A 534 30.36 -14.49 24.80
CA GLU A 534 30.50 -15.55 23.80
C GLU A 534 29.55 -15.37 22.61
N LEU A 535 28.29 -15.00 22.86
CA LEU A 535 27.30 -14.74 21.81
C LEU A 535 27.62 -13.46 21.04
N ILE A 536 28.11 -12.42 21.72
CA ILE A 536 28.55 -11.17 21.09
C ILE A 536 29.70 -11.47 20.14
N MET A 537 30.70 -12.24 20.60
CA MET A 537 31.83 -12.64 19.77
C MET A 537 31.40 -13.48 18.57
N LEU A 538 30.44 -14.40 18.72
CA LEU A 538 29.94 -15.20 17.59
C LEU A 538 29.21 -14.35 16.54
N VAL A 539 28.39 -13.38 16.96
CA VAL A 539 27.73 -12.47 16.02
C VAL A 539 28.77 -11.56 15.36
N ARG A 540 29.73 -11.06 16.12
CA ARG A 540 30.84 -10.24 15.62
C ARG A 540 31.69 -10.99 14.61
N GLU A 541 32.09 -12.22 14.91
CA GLU A 541 32.82 -13.09 13.98
C GLU A 541 32.02 -13.26 12.69
N LYS A 542 30.70 -13.48 12.77
CA LYS A 542 29.86 -13.57 11.58
C LYS A 542 29.88 -12.27 10.78
N VAL A 543 29.77 -11.10 11.41
CA VAL A 543 29.83 -9.75 10.79
C VAL A 543 31.21 -9.33 10.28
N GLU A 544 32.30 -9.83 10.86
CA GLU A 544 33.66 -9.48 10.45
C GLU A 544 34.28 -10.49 9.47
N SER A 545 33.85 -11.76 9.47
CA SER A 545 34.33 -12.82 8.54
C SER A 545 33.89 -12.64 7.08
N PHE A 546 33.36 -11.47 6.73
CA PHE A 546 32.80 -11.18 5.42
C PHE A 546 33.85 -10.65 4.42
N PRO A 547 33.76 -11.02 3.12
CA PRO A 547 34.56 -10.41 2.07
C PRO A 547 34.05 -8.99 1.73
N GLY A 548 34.55 -7.98 2.45
CA GLY A 548 34.71 -6.60 1.97
C GLY A 548 33.51 -5.64 1.99
N HIS A 549 32.32 -6.01 2.51
CA HIS A 549 31.12 -5.17 2.33
C HIS A 549 30.19 -4.98 3.56
N PHE A 550 30.19 -5.87 4.57
CA PHE A 550 29.48 -5.61 5.84
C PHE A 550 30.17 -4.53 6.68
N GLY A 551 31.45 -4.27 6.41
CA GLY A 551 32.31 -3.35 7.13
C GLY A 551 32.88 -3.97 8.41
N TYR A 552 33.49 -3.13 9.23
CA TYR A 552 33.94 -3.45 10.57
C TYR A 552 32.73 -3.56 11.53
N TRP A 553 32.92 -4.21 12.69
CA TRP A 553 31.93 -4.20 13.76
C TRP A 553 31.56 -2.75 14.10
N PRO A 554 30.26 -2.35 14.12
CA PRO A 554 29.89 -0.94 14.22
C PRO A 554 30.60 -0.19 15.33
N ASP A 555 30.97 1.08 15.14
CA ASP A 555 31.66 1.89 16.15
C ASP A 555 30.68 2.47 17.20
N GLU A 556 31.22 2.98 18.30
CA GLU A 556 30.43 3.67 19.34
C GLU A 556 29.70 4.91 18.81
N GLU A 557 30.27 5.61 17.83
CA GLU A 557 29.64 6.79 17.21
C GLU A 557 28.41 6.38 16.39
N GLU A 558 28.52 5.34 15.55
CA GLU A 558 27.40 4.81 14.77
C GLU A 558 26.26 4.31 15.68
N MET A 559 26.62 3.69 16.81
CA MET A 559 25.64 3.28 17.82
C MET A 559 24.92 4.48 18.44
N ARG A 560 25.67 5.53 18.83
CA ARG A 560 25.11 6.77 19.37
C ARG A 560 24.20 7.48 18.38
N GLU A 561 24.62 7.61 17.13
CA GLU A 561 23.81 8.22 16.07
C GLU A 561 22.52 7.44 15.85
N TYR A 562 22.59 6.11 15.74
CA TYR A 562 21.41 5.26 15.57
C TYR A 562 20.40 5.39 16.72
N VAL A 563 20.89 5.46 17.97
CA VAL A 563 20.05 5.67 19.15
C VAL A 563 19.46 7.08 19.15
N ARG A 564 20.26 8.11 18.86
CA ARG A 564 19.85 9.52 18.78
C ARG A 564 18.76 9.73 17.72
N VAL A 565 18.95 9.20 16.51
CA VAL A 565 17.96 9.26 15.42
C VAL A 565 16.66 8.58 15.85
N GLY A 566 16.75 7.45 16.55
CA GLY A 566 15.56 6.79 17.10
C GLY A 566 14.90 7.55 18.26
N GLN A 567 15.64 8.38 19.00
CA GLN A 567 15.13 9.21 20.09
C GLN A 567 14.52 10.53 19.59
N ALA A 568 15.14 11.19 18.59
CA ALA A 568 14.64 12.42 17.97
C ALA A 568 13.28 12.20 17.30
N ALA A 569 13.03 11.00 16.77
CA ALA A 569 11.73 10.60 16.24
C ALA A 569 10.61 10.51 17.28
N LYS A 570 10.88 10.66 18.60
CA LYS A 570 9.86 10.71 19.67
C LYS A 570 9.26 12.08 19.90
N THR A 571 9.97 13.14 19.51
CA THR A 571 9.69 14.52 19.95
C THR A 571 8.86 15.31 18.92
N ILE A 572 8.42 14.62 17.86
CA ILE A 572 7.44 15.07 16.86
C ILE A 572 6.20 14.18 17.02
#